data_AF-A0A8S2V4Y1-F1
#
_entry.id   AF-A0A8S2V4Y1-F1
#
_cell.length_a   1.000
_cell.length_b   1.000
_cell.length_c   1.000
_cell.angle_alpha   90.00
_cell.angle_beta   90.00
_cell.angle_gamma   90.00
#
_symmetry.space_group_name_H-M   'P 1'
#
loop_
_entity.id
_entity.type
_entity.pdbx_description
1 polymer ?
#
loop_
_entity_poly.entity_id
_entity_poly.type
_entity_poly.pdbx_seq_one_letter_code
_entity_poly.pdbx_strand_id
1 'polypeptide(L)' 'MVGPPLAAGELNRPLVGESERVLIALCQRCYRIPYAMCCVSIDEIDSLAPKRDEDSTEGKIDKISVLLSLIEGIKDVPNL' A
#
# COMPACT_ATOMS: atom_id res chain seq x y z
N MET A 1 12.17 -3.10 12.93
CA MET A 1 10.98 -2.65 13.69
C MET A 1 9.77 -3.33 13.07
N VAL A 2 9.10 -4.21 13.81
CA VAL A 2 7.84 -4.81 13.36
C VAL A 2 6.71 -3.94 13.91
N GLY A 3 6.02 -3.22 13.04
CA GLY A 3 4.79 -2.53 13.40
C GLY A 3 3.61 -3.52 13.46
N PRO A 4 2.50 -3.17 14.14
CA PRO A 4 1.27 -3.96 14.07
C PRO A 4 0.78 -4.07 12.61
N PRO A 5 0.10 -5.17 12.24
CA PRO A 5 -0.47 -5.32 10.90
C PRO A 5 -1.46 -4.18 10.61
N LEU A 6 -1.42 -3.64 9.40
CA LEU A 6 -2.40 -2.66 8.95
C LEU A 6 -3.64 -3.40 8.44
N ALA A 7 -4.78 -3.14 9.05
CA ALA A 7 -6.07 -3.57 8.50
C ALA A 7 -6.36 -2.79 7.21
N ALA A 8 -6.89 -3.45 6.18
CA ALA A 8 -7.30 -2.78 4.95
C ALA A 8 -8.31 -1.63 5.20
N GLY A 9 -9.14 -1.73 6.23
CA GLY A 9 -10.05 -0.66 6.66
C GLY A 9 -9.37 0.64 7.11
N GLU A 10 -8.18 0.55 7.73
CA GLU A 10 -7.39 1.74 8.14
C GLU A 10 -6.77 2.46 6.93
N LEU A 11 -6.48 1.69 5.87
CA LEU A 11 -6.00 2.20 4.59
C LEU A 11 -7.15 2.76 3.73
N ASN A 12 -8.38 2.30 3.91
CA ASN A 12 -9.54 2.74 3.14
C ASN A 12 -10.19 3.99 3.76
N ARG A 13 -9.69 5.17 3.39
CA ARG A 13 -10.22 6.46 3.85
C ARG A 13 -11.37 6.92 2.94
N PRO A 14 -12.41 7.58 3.51
CA PRO A 14 -13.59 8.03 2.76
C PRO A 14 -13.27 9.17 1.77
N LEU A 15 -12.15 9.87 1.97
CA LEU A 15 -11.68 10.96 1.13
C LEU A 15 -10.74 10.44 0.03
N VAL A 16 -10.99 10.88 -1.21
CA VAL A 16 -10.15 10.57 -2.37
C VAL A 16 -8.72 11.09 -2.11
N GLY A 17 -7.72 10.23 -2.29
CA GLY A 17 -6.30 10.57 -2.09
C GLY A 17 -5.75 10.41 -0.67
N GLU A 18 -6.58 10.28 0.37
CA GLU A 18 -6.06 10.05 1.74
C GLU A 18 -5.42 8.66 1.88
N SER A 19 -6.06 7.63 1.30
CA SER A 19 -5.51 6.28 1.24
C SER A 19 -4.12 6.23 0.60
N GLU A 20 -3.94 6.94 -0.51
CA GLU A 20 -2.66 6.99 -1.24
C GLU A 20 -1.58 7.70 -0.43
N ARG A 21 -1.92 8.81 0.24
CA ARG A 21 -0.98 9.55 1.09
C ARG A 21 -0.44 8.69 2.22
N VAL A 22 -1.28 7.86 2.83
CA VAL A 22 -0.85 6.93 3.89
C VAL A 22 0.12 5.90 3.35
N LEU A 23 -0.19 5.30 2.19
CA LEU A 23 0.68 4.32 1.52
C LEU A 23 2.05 4.93 1.15
N ILE A 24 2.05 6.13 0.53
CA ILE A 24 3.28 6.85 0.18
C ILE A 24 4.10 7.17 1.43
N ALA A 25 3.47 7.66 2.51
CA ALA A 25 4.14 7.99 3.76
C ALA A 25 4.76 6.76 4.44
N LEU A 26 4.11 5.59 4.36
CA LEU A 26 4.65 4.32 4.84
C LEU A 26 5.92 3.94 4.08
N CYS A 27 5.87 3.92 2.75
CA CYS A 27 7.04 3.63 1.91
C CYS A 27 8.19 4.62 2.17
N GLN A 28 7.90 5.93 2.31
CA GLN A 28 8.92 6.93 2.63
C GLN A 28 9.59 6.70 3.99
N ARG A 29 8.88 6.15 4.98
CA ARG A 29 9.49 5.76 6.27
C ARG A 29 10.46 4.59 6.08
N CYS A 30 10.09 3.61 5.25
CA CYS A 30 10.97 2.50 4.90
C CYS A 30 12.25 2.99 4.20
N TYR A 31 12.11 3.87 3.19
CA TYR A 31 13.25 4.46 2.48
C TYR A 31 14.18 5.30 3.38
N ARG A 32 13.66 5.90 4.46
CA ARG A 32 14.49 6.64 5.42
C ARG A 32 15.43 5.76 6.25
N ILE A 33 15.17 4.47 6.33
CA ILE A 33 15.96 3.52 7.13
C ILE A 33 16.45 2.40 6.21
N PRO A 34 17.34 2.70 5.24
CA PRO A 34 17.66 1.78 4.16
C PRO A 34 18.33 0.49 4.64
N TYR A 35 19.03 0.56 5.76
CA TYR A 35 19.78 -0.54 6.37
C TYR A 35 18.91 -1.51 7.20
N ALA A 36 17.58 -1.30 7.27
CA ALA A 36 16.69 -2.11 8.08
C ALA A 36 15.61 -2.78 7.23
N MET A 37 15.42 -4.09 7.47
CA MET A 37 14.32 -4.85 6.88
C MET A 37 12.97 -4.27 7.33
N CYS A 38 12.15 -3.88 6.36
CA CYS A 38 10.78 -3.39 6.58
C CYS A 38 9.80 -4.42 6.06
N CYS A 39 8.92 -4.92 6.93
CA CYS A 39 7.80 -5.79 6.56
C CYS A 39 6.50 -5.03 6.80
N VAL A 40 5.67 -4.92 5.76
CA VAL A 40 4.33 -4.35 5.83
C VAL A 40 3.34 -5.48 5.62
N SER A 41 2.58 -5.81 6.65
CA SER A 41 1.48 -6.77 6.56
C SER A 41 0.18 -6.02 6.34
N ILE A 42 -0.52 -6.35 5.26
CA ILE A 42 -1.86 -5.85 4.96
C ILE A 42 -2.80 -7.04 5.14
N ASP A 43 -3.71 -6.93 6.11
CA ASP A 43 -4.77 -7.93 6.30
C ASP A 43 -6.00 -7.58 5.46
N GLU A 44 -6.71 -8.58 4.95
CA GLU A 44 -7.89 -8.42 4.07
C GLU A 44 -7.62 -7.51 2.83
N ILE A 45 -6.51 -7.76 2.13
CA ILE A 45 -6.10 -6.95 0.96
C ILE A 45 -7.15 -6.95 -0.17
N ASP A 46 -7.98 -7.97 -0.26
CA ASP A 46 -9.12 -8.07 -1.16
C ASP A 46 -10.17 -6.98 -0.93
N SER A 47 -10.30 -6.48 0.30
CA SER A 47 -11.14 -5.32 0.65
C SER A 47 -10.61 -4.01 0.04
N LEU A 48 -9.28 -3.88 -0.09
CA LEU A 48 -8.62 -2.73 -0.72
C LEU A 48 -8.54 -2.87 -2.26
N ALA A 49 -8.36 -4.10 -2.74
CA ALA A 49 -8.10 -4.44 -4.13
C ALA A 49 -9.06 -5.54 -4.62
N PRO A 50 -10.32 -5.21 -4.92
CA PRO A 50 -11.28 -6.20 -5.42
C PRO A 50 -10.88 -6.74 -6.81
N LYS A 51 -11.42 -7.90 -7.18
CA LYS A 51 -11.22 -8.47 -8.52
C LYS A 51 -11.73 -7.50 -9.58
N ARG A 52 -10.93 -7.31 -10.64
CA ARG A 52 -11.23 -6.39 -11.76
C ARG A 52 -12.50 -6.74 -12.57
N ASP A 53 -13.09 -7.92 -12.36
CA ASP A 53 -14.25 -8.44 -13.08
C ASP A 53 -15.61 -8.07 -12.45
N GLU A 54 -15.65 -7.79 -11.13
CA GLU A 54 -16.89 -7.40 -10.45
C GLU A 54 -16.95 -5.89 -10.31
N ASP A 55 -17.92 -5.25 -10.99
CA ASP A 55 -18.40 -3.87 -10.81
C ASP A 55 -17.40 -2.91 -10.14
N SER A 56 -16.27 -2.73 -10.81
CA SER A 56 -15.15 -1.99 -10.26
C SER A 56 -15.45 -0.49 -10.36
N THR A 57 -15.96 0.08 -9.26
CA THR A 57 -16.05 1.53 -9.10
C THR A 57 -14.67 2.14 -9.40
N GLU A 58 -14.59 3.10 -10.32
CA GLU A 58 -13.35 3.70 -10.86
C GLU A 58 -12.28 3.95 -9.76
N GLY A 59 -12.69 4.52 -8.62
CA GLY A 59 -11.79 4.84 -7.51
C GLY A 59 -11.17 3.66 -6.74
N LYS A 60 -11.58 2.40 -6.99
CA LYS A 60 -10.90 1.21 -6.42
C LYS A 60 -9.74 0.73 -7.33
N ILE A 61 -9.86 0.89 -8.65
CA ILE A 61 -8.80 0.51 -9.61
C ILE A 61 -7.59 1.43 -9.45
N ASP A 62 -7.80 2.70 -9.14
CA ASP A 62 -6.74 3.69 -8.92
C ASP A 62 -5.86 3.31 -7.72
N LYS A 63 -6.46 2.86 -6.61
CA LYS A 63 -5.73 2.43 -5.40
C LYS A 63 -4.80 1.25 -5.67
N ILE A 64 -5.24 0.28 -6.48
CA ILE A 64 -4.42 -0.87 -6.90
C ILE A 64 -3.23 -0.39 -7.72
N SER A 65 -3.47 0.52 -8.67
CA SER A 65 -2.43 1.07 -9.53
C SER A 65 -1.35 1.80 -8.72
N VAL A 66 -1.75 2.53 -7.68
CA VAL A 66 -0.82 3.21 -6.77
C VAL A 66 -0.04 2.22 -5.92
N LEU A 67 -0.71 1.19 -5.37
CA LEU A 67 -0.03 0.15 -4.59
C LEU A 67 1.04 -0.57 -5.43
N LEU A 68 0.72 -0.92 -6.68
CA LEU A 68 1.67 -1.51 -7.63
C LEU A 68 2.80 -0.54 -7.99
N SER A 69 2.48 0.74 -8.17
CA SER A 69 3.46 1.81 -8.42
C SER A 69 4.39 2.04 -7.22
N LEU A 70 3.94 1.76 -5.99
CA LEU A 70 4.77 1.88 -4.78
C LEU A 70 5.68 0.67 -4.57
N ILE A 71 5.28 -0.51 -5.04
CA ILE A 71 6.03 -1.75 -4.90
C ILE A 71 7.19 -1.84 -5.91
N GLU A 72 7.21 -1.01 -6.98
CA GLU A 72 8.21 -0.97 -8.08
C GLU A 72 9.13 -2.20 -8.15
N GLY A 73 8.64 -3.30 -8.72
CA GLY A 73 9.19 -4.63 -8.49
C GLY A 73 10.68 -4.87 -8.82
N ILE A 74 11.29 -4.13 -9.75
CA ILE A 74 12.69 -4.36 -10.22
C ILE A 74 13.63 -3.22 -9.79
N LYS A 75 13.22 -2.37 -8.84
CA LYS A 75 14.09 -1.31 -8.35
C LYS A 75 15.03 -1.87 -7.28
N ASP A 76 16.28 -1.42 -7.31
CA ASP A 76 17.27 -1.73 -6.29
C ASP A 76 16.78 -1.14 -4.96
N VAL A 77 16.10 -1.97 -4.17
CA VAL A 77 15.53 -1.60 -2.88
C VAL A 77 16.61 -1.85 -1.84
N PRO A 78 17.20 -0.80 -1.23
CA PRO A 78 18.38 -0.95 -0.37
C PRO A 78 18.11 -1.74 0.91
N ASN A 79 16.84 -2.04 1.20
CA ASN A 79 16.35 -2.73 2.39
C ASN A 79 16.02 -4.22 2.16
N LEU A 80 16.30 -4.77 0.97
CA LEU A 80 16.03 -6.16 0.60
C LEU A 80 17.30 -7.02 0.64
#